data_AF-A0A7Y2ZVY2-F1
#
_entry.id   AF-A0A7Y2ZVY2-F1
#
_cell.length_a   1.000
_cell.length_b   1.000
_cell.length_c   1.000
_cell.angle_alpha   90.00
_cell.angle_beta   90.00
_cell.angle_gamma   90.00
#
_symmetry.space_group_name_H-M   'P 1'
#
loop_
_entity.id
_entity.type
_entity.pdbx_description
1 polymer ?
#
loop_
_entity_poly.entity_id
_entity_poly.type
_entity_poly.pdbx_seq_one_letter_code
_entity_poly.pdbx_strand_id
1 'polypeptide(L)'
;MSPENKPKVNQDDHMLLGLHTYSLYLHGIGQAWAGFKLPWERQLTTFGLFDLGSELGLDGFHLDDGVLESLDPDFLKEVGACATEKNLYLEYNMSLDLGHIGIGIQHDLPDGLNTAHFIGADVVKVGMDLPRPRPRAGSRFHPKVMPYLKETIKRLKKATPMAEEYGIRLALENH
;
A
#
# COMPACT_ATOMS: atom_id res chain seq x y z
N MET A 1 33.49 -4.67 -33.32
CA MET A 1 33.50 -5.39 -32.04
C MET A 1 32.08 -5.84 -31.78
N SER A 2 31.87 -7.16 -31.69
CA SER A 2 30.57 -7.81 -31.65
C SER A 2 29.82 -7.62 -30.31
N PRO A 3 28.49 -7.78 -30.28
CA PRO A 3 27.64 -7.49 -29.11
C PRO A 3 27.79 -8.47 -27.92
N GLU A 4 28.83 -9.32 -27.90
CA GLU A 4 28.88 -10.52 -27.04
C GLU A 4 29.49 -10.29 -25.64
N ASN A 5 29.82 -9.06 -25.25
CA ASN A 5 30.38 -8.75 -23.93
C ASN A 5 29.42 -7.96 -23.03
N LYS A 6 28.13 -8.35 -22.98
CA LYS A 6 27.30 -7.99 -21.83
C LYS A 6 27.42 -9.10 -20.77
N PRO A 7 27.74 -8.76 -19.50
CA PRO A 7 27.82 -9.76 -18.44
C PRO A 7 26.48 -10.50 -18.33
N LYS A 8 26.56 -11.83 -18.25
CA LYS A 8 25.43 -12.72 -18.00
C LYS A 8 24.84 -12.37 -16.63
N VAL A 9 23.55 -12.04 -16.59
CA VAL A 9 22.78 -11.93 -15.35
C VAL A 9 22.82 -13.30 -14.69
N ASN A 10 23.43 -13.39 -13.52
CA ASN A 10 23.36 -14.59 -12.69
C ASN A 10 23.48 -14.19 -11.22
N GLN A 11 22.38 -13.72 -10.65
CA GLN A 11 22.04 -13.82 -9.22
C GLN A 11 20.50 -13.95 -9.19
N ASP A 12 20.04 -15.07 -8.62
CA ASP A 12 18.68 -15.60 -8.55
C ASP A 12 17.52 -14.66 -8.96
N ASP A 13 16.86 -15.02 -10.07
CA ASP A 13 15.63 -14.42 -10.59
C ASP A 13 14.41 -14.83 -9.72
N HIS A 14 14.56 -14.76 -8.39
CA HIS A 14 13.53 -15.14 -7.43
C HIS A 14 12.43 -14.07 -7.45
N MET A 15 11.28 -14.44 -8.01
CA MET A 15 10.08 -13.62 -7.95
C MET A 15 9.61 -13.50 -6.51
N LEU A 16 9.55 -12.27 -5.97
CA LEU A 16 8.99 -12.03 -4.65
C LEU A 16 7.47 -12.22 -4.68
N LEU A 17 6.96 -13.03 -3.74
CA LEU A 17 5.54 -13.28 -3.53
C LEU A 17 5.08 -12.64 -2.23
N GLY A 18 4.26 -11.59 -2.33
CA GLY A 18 3.60 -11.01 -1.17
C GLY A 18 2.09 -11.07 -1.21
N LEU A 19 1.50 -10.81 -0.06
CA LEU A 19 0.06 -10.84 0.15
C LEU A 19 -0.49 -9.43 0.47
N HIS A 20 -1.52 -9.03 -0.26
CA HIS A 20 -2.29 -7.84 0.11
C HIS A 20 -3.29 -8.17 1.22
N THR A 21 -3.13 -7.51 2.35
CA THR A 21 -3.87 -7.80 3.60
C THR A 21 -5.37 -7.55 3.53
N TYR A 22 -5.83 -6.62 2.68
CA TYR A 22 -7.24 -6.48 2.29
C TYR A 22 -7.97 -7.81 2.01
N SER A 23 -7.27 -8.80 1.43
CA SER A 23 -7.84 -10.12 1.12
C SER A 23 -8.35 -10.88 2.35
N LEU A 24 -7.92 -10.48 3.55
CA LEU A 24 -8.16 -11.18 4.81
C LEU A 24 -9.13 -10.44 5.76
N TYR A 25 -9.71 -9.32 5.33
CA TYR A 25 -10.56 -8.50 6.21
C TYR A 25 -11.82 -9.23 6.67
N LEU A 26 -12.44 -9.95 5.74
CA LEU A 26 -13.58 -10.81 6.04
C LEU A 26 -13.19 -12.10 6.76
N HIS A 27 -11.92 -12.28 7.11
CA HIS A 27 -11.42 -13.37 7.94
C HIS A 27 -10.97 -12.88 9.32
N GLY A 28 -11.26 -11.61 9.67
CA GLY A 28 -10.91 -11.05 10.98
C GLY A 28 -9.44 -10.64 11.10
N ILE A 29 -8.75 -10.39 9.99
CA ILE A 29 -7.37 -9.92 9.97
C ILE A 29 -7.38 -8.47 9.45
N GLY A 30 -8.10 -7.64 10.19
CA GLY A 30 -8.20 -6.21 9.96
C GLY A 30 -9.59 -5.63 10.25
N GLN A 31 -9.70 -4.30 10.26
CA GLN A 31 -11.00 -3.64 10.34
C GLN A 31 -11.72 -3.71 9.00
N ALA A 32 -13.02 -4.00 9.02
CA ALA A 32 -13.79 -4.05 7.80
C ALA A 32 -14.09 -2.64 7.25
N TRP A 33 -14.01 -2.56 5.94
CA TRP A 33 -14.18 -1.32 5.18
C TRP A 33 -15.62 -0.78 5.26
N ALA A 34 -15.79 0.52 5.02
CA ALA A 34 -17.07 1.23 4.99
C ALA A 34 -17.93 1.12 6.29
N GLY A 35 -17.29 0.98 7.45
CA GLY A 35 -17.98 0.94 8.75
C GLY A 35 -18.72 -0.37 9.02
N PHE A 36 -18.43 -1.43 8.24
CA PHE A 36 -18.91 -2.76 8.56
C PHE A 36 -18.27 -3.24 9.85
N LYS A 37 -19.07 -3.76 10.78
CA LYS A 37 -18.55 -4.42 11.99
C LYS A 37 -18.56 -5.91 11.74
N LEU A 38 -17.39 -6.54 11.79
CA LEU A 38 -17.30 -7.99 11.73
C LEU A 38 -18.06 -8.61 12.91
N PRO A 39 -18.80 -9.72 12.69
CA PRO A 39 -19.53 -10.36 13.77
C PRO A 39 -18.61 -11.22 14.67
N TRP A 40 -17.33 -11.34 14.34
CA TRP A 40 -16.30 -12.02 15.13
C TRP A 40 -15.16 -11.07 15.50
N GLU A 41 -14.42 -11.45 16.54
CA GLU A 41 -13.23 -10.73 16.98
C GLU A 41 -12.07 -10.88 15.99
N ARG A 42 -11.04 -10.04 16.14
CA ARG A 42 -9.81 -10.14 15.33
C ARG A 42 -9.17 -11.52 15.55
N GLN A 43 -8.87 -12.22 14.46
CA GLN A 43 -8.38 -13.60 14.49
C GLN A 43 -6.84 -13.69 14.53
N LEU A 44 -6.14 -12.73 13.92
CA LEU A 44 -4.67 -12.62 13.98
C LEU A 44 -4.25 -11.17 14.17
N THR A 45 -3.25 -10.95 15.03
CA THR A 45 -2.55 -9.67 15.10
C THR A 45 -1.68 -9.46 13.85
N THR A 46 -1.21 -8.24 13.60
CA THR A 46 -0.24 -7.97 12.52
C THR A 46 1.00 -8.85 12.64
N PHE A 47 1.51 -9.04 13.87
CA PHE A 47 2.66 -9.91 14.13
C PHE A 47 2.35 -11.39 13.85
N GLY A 48 1.18 -11.89 14.30
CA GLY A 48 0.77 -13.27 14.02
C GLY A 48 0.52 -13.53 12.53
N LEU A 49 0.11 -12.50 11.78
CA LEU A 49 0.03 -12.58 10.32
C LEU A 49 1.43 -12.72 9.70
N PHE A 50 2.45 -12.01 10.21
CA PHE A 50 3.82 -12.16 9.72
C PHE A 50 4.37 -13.56 10.00
N ASP A 51 4.14 -14.10 11.20
CA ASP A 51 4.49 -15.49 11.52
C ASP A 51 3.88 -16.47 10.50
N LEU A 52 2.57 -16.38 10.28
CA LEU A 52 1.87 -17.22 9.32
C LEU A 52 2.39 -17.04 7.89
N GLY A 53 2.67 -15.80 7.47
CA GLY A 53 3.22 -15.52 6.15
C GLY A 53 4.58 -16.18 5.93
N SER A 54 5.48 -16.06 6.92
CA SER A 54 6.79 -16.72 6.88
C SER A 54 6.65 -18.24 6.84
N GLU A 55 5.73 -18.83 7.61
CA GLU A 55 5.44 -20.28 7.56
C GLU A 55 4.93 -20.75 6.20
N LEU A 56 4.15 -19.90 5.52
CA LEU A 56 3.60 -20.16 4.18
C LEU A 56 4.59 -19.86 3.05
N GLY A 57 5.78 -19.32 3.36
CA GLY A 57 6.80 -18.97 2.38
C GLY A 57 6.51 -17.70 1.59
N LEU A 58 5.80 -16.74 2.19
CA LEU A 58 5.67 -15.39 1.63
C LEU A 58 6.94 -14.58 1.85
N ASP A 59 7.27 -13.74 0.88
CA ASP A 59 8.40 -12.82 0.93
C ASP A 59 8.04 -11.46 1.56
N GLY A 60 6.75 -11.15 1.69
CA GLY A 60 6.32 -9.86 2.23
C GLY A 60 4.82 -9.59 2.18
N PHE A 61 4.45 -8.36 2.54
CA PHE A 61 3.06 -7.95 2.69
C PHE A 61 2.79 -6.55 2.14
N HIS A 62 1.61 -6.38 1.55
CA HIS A 62 1.05 -5.07 1.25
C HIS A 62 0.02 -4.74 2.34
N LEU A 63 0.43 -3.91 3.29
CA LEU A 63 -0.36 -3.51 4.46
C LEU A 63 -1.24 -2.31 4.12
N ASP A 64 -2.40 -2.20 4.75
CA ASP A 64 -3.12 -0.93 4.87
C ASP A 64 -3.65 -0.78 6.29
N ASP A 65 -4.25 0.37 6.61
CA ASP A 65 -4.74 0.70 7.96
C ASP A 65 -5.57 -0.39 8.61
N GLY A 66 -6.36 -1.13 7.82
CA GLY A 66 -7.25 -2.14 8.39
C GLY A 66 -6.47 -3.19 9.17
N VAL A 67 -5.29 -3.61 8.69
CA VAL A 67 -4.47 -4.60 9.40
C VAL A 67 -3.69 -4.00 10.55
N LEU A 68 -3.28 -2.73 10.48
CA LEU A 68 -2.51 -2.07 11.54
C LEU A 68 -3.39 -1.74 12.76
N GLU A 69 -3.07 -2.31 13.92
CA GLU A 69 -3.85 -2.09 15.15
C GLU A 69 -3.78 -0.65 15.67
N SER A 70 -2.73 0.09 15.28
CA SER A 70 -2.51 1.49 15.58
C SER A 70 -1.70 2.15 14.47
N LEU A 71 -1.89 3.46 14.27
CA LEU A 71 -1.02 4.29 13.44
C LEU A 71 -0.05 5.14 14.27
N ASP A 72 0.08 4.84 15.57
CA ASP A 72 1.08 5.48 16.42
C ASP A 72 2.50 5.14 15.91
N PRO A 73 3.39 6.14 15.74
CA PRO A 73 4.73 5.92 15.22
C PRO A 73 5.54 4.84 15.94
N ASP A 74 5.38 4.67 17.26
CA ASP A 74 6.16 3.68 18.01
C ASP A 74 5.67 2.25 17.73
N PHE A 75 4.35 2.08 17.59
CA PHE A 75 3.78 0.81 17.15
C PHE A 75 4.19 0.48 15.70
N LEU A 76 4.15 1.47 14.80
CA LEU A 76 4.54 1.27 13.40
C LEU A 76 6.02 0.85 13.27
N LYS A 77 6.91 1.44 14.07
CA LYS A 77 8.33 1.01 14.13
C LYS A 77 8.48 -0.41 14.64
N GLU A 78 7.66 -0.84 15.61
CA GLU A 78 7.65 -2.22 16.10
C GLU A 78 7.23 -3.21 14.99
N VAL A 79 6.20 -2.85 14.21
CA VAL A 79 5.78 -3.62 13.02
C VAL A 79 6.92 -3.73 12.02
N GLY A 80 7.58 -2.61 11.69
CA GLY A 80 8.71 -2.61 10.75
C GLY A 80 9.91 -3.43 11.25
N ALA A 81 10.23 -3.35 12.53
CA ALA A 81 11.28 -4.14 13.15
C ALA A 81 10.99 -5.64 13.08
N CYS A 82 9.74 -6.04 13.32
CA CYS A 82 9.33 -7.45 13.23
C CYS A 82 9.42 -7.98 11.78
N ALA A 83 8.98 -7.20 10.79
CA ALA A 83 9.13 -7.59 9.39
C ALA A 83 10.60 -7.75 8.99
N THR A 84 11.46 -6.83 9.44
CA THR A 84 12.91 -6.88 9.20
C THR A 84 13.54 -8.14 9.80
N GLU A 85 13.20 -8.48 11.05
CA GLU A 85 13.70 -9.70 11.72
C GLU A 85 13.31 -10.97 10.96
N LYS A 86 12.14 -10.95 10.32
CA LYS A 86 11.60 -12.07 9.53
C LYS A 86 11.99 -12.05 8.06
N ASN A 87 12.81 -11.08 7.63
CA ASN A 87 13.18 -10.86 6.24
C ASN A 87 11.97 -10.72 5.29
N LEU A 88 10.94 -10.00 5.75
CA LEU A 88 9.73 -9.69 4.99
C LEU A 88 9.82 -8.29 4.39
N TYR A 89 9.57 -8.14 3.10
CA TYR A 89 9.37 -6.82 2.50
C TYR A 89 8.01 -6.25 2.90
N LEU A 90 7.91 -4.93 3.00
CA LEU A 90 6.65 -4.24 3.26
C LEU A 90 6.34 -3.22 2.17
N GLU A 91 5.08 -3.20 1.75
CA GLU A 91 4.47 -2.12 0.99
C GLU A 91 3.29 -1.57 1.76
N TYR A 92 3.01 -0.28 1.60
CA TYR A 92 1.85 0.36 2.20
C TYR A 92 0.83 0.75 1.13
N ASN A 93 -0.38 0.24 1.25
CA ASN A 93 -1.51 0.56 0.40
C ASN A 93 -2.37 1.63 1.08
N MET A 94 -2.68 2.70 0.35
CA MET A 94 -3.55 3.76 0.82
C MET A 94 -4.54 4.20 -0.25
N SER A 95 -5.69 4.68 0.20
CA SER A 95 -6.68 5.39 -0.61
C SER A 95 -6.42 6.89 -0.55
N LEU A 96 -6.25 7.55 -1.70
CA LEU A 96 -6.01 8.99 -1.76
C LEU A 96 -7.28 9.77 -1.44
N ASP A 97 -7.20 10.67 -0.46
CA ASP A 97 -8.30 11.56 -0.13
C ASP A 97 -8.41 12.70 -1.14
N LEU A 98 -9.34 12.59 -2.08
CA LEU A 98 -9.68 13.66 -3.03
C LEU A 98 -10.95 14.45 -2.64
N GLY A 99 -11.19 14.62 -1.35
CA GLY A 99 -12.31 15.36 -0.78
C GLY A 99 -13.40 14.46 -0.20
N HIS A 100 -12.99 13.38 0.49
CA HIS A 100 -13.86 12.40 1.15
C HIS A 100 -14.90 11.76 0.21
N ILE A 101 -14.48 11.50 -1.03
CA ILE A 101 -15.35 10.96 -2.09
C ILE A 101 -15.29 9.43 -2.16
N GLY A 102 -14.24 8.83 -1.59
CA GLY A 102 -14.07 7.39 -1.53
C GLY A 102 -15.01 6.73 -0.52
N ILE A 103 -15.01 5.39 -0.52
CA ILE A 103 -15.87 4.56 0.34
C ILE A 103 -15.09 3.89 1.49
N GLY A 104 -13.93 4.45 1.85
CA GLY A 104 -12.99 3.88 2.81
C GLY A 104 -12.31 4.91 3.71
N ILE A 105 -11.35 4.43 4.51
CA ILE A 105 -10.35 5.30 5.15
C ILE A 105 -9.48 5.87 4.04
N GLN A 106 -9.34 7.19 4.01
CA GLN A 106 -8.56 7.90 2.99
C GLN A 106 -7.53 8.79 3.69
N HIS A 107 -6.35 8.90 3.06
CA HIS A 107 -5.25 9.71 3.58
C HIS A 107 -4.82 10.75 2.57
N ASP A 108 -4.19 11.81 3.07
CA ASP A 108 -3.33 12.61 2.22
C ASP A 108 -1.97 11.91 2.00
N LEU A 109 -1.20 12.38 1.00
CA LEU A 109 0.09 11.75 0.68
C LEU A 109 1.12 11.85 1.80
N PRO A 110 1.29 13.00 2.49
CA PRO A 110 2.17 13.08 3.66
C PRO A 110 1.86 12.05 4.74
N ASP A 111 0.60 11.88 5.12
CA ASP A 111 0.19 10.94 6.17
C ASP A 111 0.48 9.49 5.76
N GLY A 112 0.19 9.13 4.51
CA GLY A 112 0.51 7.81 3.98
C GLY A 112 2.02 7.55 3.86
N LEU A 113 2.81 8.56 3.47
CA LEU A 113 4.27 8.48 3.43
C LEU A 113 4.88 8.35 4.82
N ASN A 114 4.35 9.06 5.82
CA ASN A 114 4.79 8.91 7.22
C ASN A 114 4.52 7.50 7.74
N THR A 115 3.32 6.96 7.48
CA THR A 115 2.97 5.60 7.88
C THR A 115 3.93 4.59 7.25
N ALA A 116 4.14 4.69 5.93
CA ALA A 116 5.07 3.85 5.19
C ALA A 116 6.51 3.96 5.69
N HIS A 117 6.96 5.18 6.01
CA HIS A 117 8.29 5.41 6.58
C HIS A 117 8.47 4.73 7.93
N PHE A 118 7.50 4.85 8.84
CA PHE A 118 7.62 4.24 10.18
C PHE A 118 7.58 2.72 10.14
N ILE A 119 6.83 2.10 9.24
CA ILE A 119 6.86 0.63 9.06
C ILE A 119 8.05 0.16 8.23
N GLY A 120 8.84 1.07 7.62
CA GLY A 120 9.96 0.71 6.75
C GLY A 120 9.53 0.12 5.40
N ALA A 121 8.41 0.58 4.83
CA ALA A 121 7.93 0.10 3.53
C ALA A 121 8.70 0.72 2.35
N ASP A 122 8.96 -0.08 1.32
CA ASP A 122 9.68 0.33 0.11
C ASP A 122 8.80 1.08 -0.89
N VAL A 123 7.49 0.81 -0.85
CA VAL A 123 6.50 1.30 -1.81
C VAL A 123 5.26 1.77 -1.08
N VAL A 124 4.75 2.93 -1.49
CA VAL A 124 3.37 3.34 -1.21
C VAL A 124 2.55 3.15 -2.49
N LYS A 125 1.59 2.22 -2.45
CA LYS A 125 0.57 2.06 -3.49
C LYS A 125 -0.60 2.98 -3.18
N VAL A 126 -0.84 3.95 -4.06
CA VAL A 126 -1.87 4.97 -3.92
C VAL A 126 -3.05 4.64 -4.84
N GLY A 127 -4.16 4.19 -4.26
CA GLY A 127 -5.45 4.10 -4.94
C GLY A 127 -6.03 5.50 -5.17
N MET A 128 -6.29 5.87 -6.41
CA MET A 128 -6.78 7.22 -6.73
C MET A 128 -8.25 7.48 -6.37
N ASP A 129 -9.05 6.43 -6.19
CA ASP A 129 -10.48 6.47 -5.83
C ASP A 129 -11.28 7.56 -6.57
N LEU A 130 -11.12 7.60 -7.90
CA LEU A 130 -11.64 8.69 -8.69
C LEU A 130 -13.17 8.60 -8.80
N PRO A 131 -13.91 9.71 -8.57
CA PRO A 131 -15.33 9.71 -8.87
C PRO A 131 -15.54 9.62 -10.39
N ARG A 132 -16.20 8.54 -10.80
CA ARG A 132 -16.52 8.28 -12.22
C ARG A 132 -18.02 8.46 -12.46
N PRO A 133 -18.42 9.28 -13.45
CA PRO A 133 -19.82 9.38 -13.82
C PRO A 133 -20.32 8.04 -14.37
N ARG A 134 -21.62 7.77 -14.19
CA ARG A 134 -22.28 6.60 -14.79
C ARG A 134 -22.74 6.94 -16.21
N PRO A 135 -22.71 5.96 -17.15
CA PRO A 135 -22.11 4.63 -17.02
C PRO A 135 -20.57 4.71 -16.93
N ARG A 136 -19.94 3.83 -16.15
CA ARG A 136 -18.49 3.93 -15.82
C ARG A 136 -17.54 3.70 -17.01
N ALA A 137 -18.03 3.09 -18.09
CA ALA A 137 -17.23 2.76 -19.27
C ALA A 137 -16.68 4.03 -19.97
N GLY A 138 -15.44 3.97 -20.46
CA GLY A 138 -14.86 5.02 -21.31
C GLY A 138 -14.42 6.32 -20.60
N SER A 139 -14.31 6.33 -19.28
CA SER A 139 -14.07 7.57 -18.51
C SER A 139 -12.63 8.13 -18.55
N ARG A 140 -11.71 7.53 -19.31
CA ARG A 140 -10.25 7.80 -19.29
C ARG A 140 -9.86 9.27 -19.53
N PHE A 141 -10.72 10.04 -20.20
CA PHE A 141 -10.56 11.50 -20.39
C PHE A 141 -11.87 12.26 -20.15
N HIS A 142 -12.76 11.70 -19.33
CA HIS A 142 -14.06 12.32 -19.10
C HIS A 142 -13.86 13.70 -18.44
N PRO A 143 -14.51 14.78 -18.92
CA PRO A 143 -14.32 16.13 -18.38
C PRO A 143 -14.56 16.24 -16.87
N LYS A 144 -15.44 15.39 -16.32
CA LYS A 144 -15.69 15.27 -14.86
C LYS A 144 -14.60 14.52 -14.08
N VAL A 145 -13.79 13.68 -14.72
CA VAL A 145 -12.70 12.91 -14.08
C VAL A 145 -11.37 13.67 -14.16
N MET A 146 -11.14 14.40 -15.26
CA MET A 146 -9.90 15.15 -15.50
C MET A 146 -9.47 16.09 -14.35
N PRO A 147 -10.37 16.81 -13.64
CA PRO A 147 -9.98 17.63 -12.49
C PRO A 147 -9.29 16.82 -11.38
N TYR A 148 -9.79 15.62 -11.09
CA TYR A 148 -9.23 14.74 -10.06
C TYR A 148 -7.88 14.16 -10.47
N LEU A 149 -7.70 13.80 -11.74
CA LEU A 149 -6.40 13.38 -12.27
C LEU A 149 -5.36 14.52 -12.20
N LYS A 150 -5.76 15.75 -12.53
CA LYS A 150 -4.89 16.93 -12.43
C LYS A 150 -4.50 17.22 -10.98
N GLU A 151 -5.45 17.14 -10.06
CA GLU A 151 -5.19 17.32 -8.64
C GLU A 151 -4.28 16.22 -8.08
N THR A 152 -4.49 14.96 -8.48
CA THR A 152 -3.63 13.84 -8.11
C THR A 152 -2.18 14.10 -8.53
N ILE A 153 -1.95 14.49 -9.79
CA ILE A 153 -0.60 14.85 -10.29
C ILE A 153 0.02 15.99 -9.48
N LYS A 154 -0.75 17.03 -9.17
CA LYS A 154 -0.27 18.16 -8.37
C LYS A 154 0.17 17.71 -6.98
N ARG A 155 -0.60 16.85 -6.32
CA ARG A 155 -0.28 16.32 -4.99
C ARG A 155 0.93 15.40 -5.01
N LEU A 156 1.05 14.52 -6.00
CA LEU A 156 2.21 13.65 -6.16
C LEU A 156 3.50 14.45 -6.34
N LYS A 157 3.47 15.48 -7.21
CA LYS A 157 4.61 16.39 -7.40
C LYS A 157 5.00 17.10 -6.10
N LYS A 158 4.01 17.50 -5.30
CA LYS A 158 4.25 18.14 -4.00
C LYS A 158 4.86 17.15 -2.99
N ALA A 159 4.46 15.88 -3.03
CA ALA A 159 4.94 14.84 -2.12
C ALA A 159 6.27 14.20 -2.55
N THR A 160 6.72 14.44 -3.80
CA THR A 160 7.95 13.84 -4.36
C THR A 160 9.18 14.07 -3.47
N PRO A 161 9.47 15.29 -2.94
CA PRO A 161 10.65 15.50 -2.10
C PRO A 161 10.64 14.65 -0.82
N MET A 162 9.47 14.46 -0.22
CA MET A 162 9.31 13.63 1.00
C MET A 162 9.48 12.15 0.68
N ALA A 163 8.91 11.68 -0.43
CA ALA A 163 9.11 10.31 -0.88
C ALA A 163 10.60 10.02 -1.17
N GLU A 164 11.31 10.97 -1.81
CA GLU A 164 12.76 10.89 -2.04
C GLU A 164 13.56 10.89 -0.73
N GLU A 165 13.23 11.76 0.23
CA GLU A 165 13.85 11.82 1.55
C GLU A 165 13.71 10.49 2.30
N TYR A 166 12.54 9.87 2.21
CA TYR A 166 12.25 8.60 2.88
C TYR A 166 12.73 7.37 2.10
N GLY A 167 13.19 7.54 0.86
CA GLY A 167 13.59 6.42 -0.01
C GLY A 167 12.40 5.57 -0.50
N ILE A 168 11.18 6.13 -0.48
CA ILE A 168 9.94 5.41 -0.79
C ILE A 168 9.54 5.64 -2.24
N ARG A 169 9.19 4.55 -2.94
CA ARG A 169 8.62 4.62 -4.29
C ARG A 169 7.10 4.79 -4.24
N LEU A 170 6.55 5.60 -5.14
CA LEU A 170 5.10 5.76 -5.28
C LEU A 170 4.60 4.92 -6.47
N ALA A 171 3.63 4.04 -6.21
CA ALA A 171 2.89 3.31 -7.23
C ALA A 171 1.46 3.85 -7.30
N LEU A 172 0.95 4.14 -8.51
CA LEU A 172 -0.42 4.64 -8.68
C LEU A 172 -1.35 3.55 -9.20
N GLU A 173 -2.43 3.31 -8.46
CA GLU A 173 -3.52 2.43 -8.89
C GLU A 173 -4.69 3.25 -9.43
N ASN A 174 -5.05 2.97 -10.68
CA ASN A 174 -6.17 3.62 -11.36
C ASN A 174 -7.50 2.99 -10.99
N HIS A 175 -7.93 3.26 -9.76
CA HIS A 175 -9.23 2.89 -9.19
C HIS A 175 -10.28 3.99 -9.52
#